data_AF-A0A432H5Q6-F1
#
_entry.id   AF-A0A432H5Q6-F1
#
_cell.length_a   1.000
_cell.length_b   1.000
_cell.length_c   1.000
_cell.angle_alpha   90.00
_cell.angle_beta   90.00
_cell.angle_gamma   90.00
#
_symmetry.space_group_name_H-M   'P 1'
#
loop_
_entity.id
_entity.type
_entity.pdbx_description
1 polymer ?
#
loop_
_entity_poly.entity_id
_entity_poly.type
_entity_poly.pdbx_seq_one_letter_code
_entity_poly.pdbx_strand_id
1 'polypeptide(L)'
;MVSDAHVIVVGGGIAGITCADELVQAGLKVTLIEKEEEIGGWAADYCCKATDQCNRCFVCVSDKERDAVQSKDGLTLLKGHKVTQVSRNSSGYIVKASQDRGVEELHADAVVFATGFTPFDATKKGEYGYGRYADVLTGLDLEKMLREKGNAVKPSDGKTPGKVAFIQCVGSRDESLGHLYCSKACCAYALRMARVIRNQNPDSEIYFFYMDIQPAGRLFDETLKACEEDPNFHFIRAIPSKIYQYYQKPGLMMRVLDSESGEIEEQFFDMVILSIGMEPREENEEMWEALGLKPNDEGFVDFRSGSEGIYFAGTVSGPKDIERSIMDARQAALSTLQYLEGKS
;
A
#
# COMPACT_ATOMS: atom_id res chain seq x y z
N MET A 1 -17.83 29.60 -14.91
CA MET A 1 -17.26 29.23 -13.60
C MET A 1 -17.86 27.89 -13.22
N VAL A 2 -17.03 26.88 -13.01
CA VAL A 2 -17.40 25.47 -12.75
C VAL A 2 -17.95 25.27 -11.32
N SER A 3 -18.25 26.34 -10.58
CA SER A 3 -18.45 26.34 -9.13
C SER A 3 -19.68 25.56 -8.62
N ASP A 4 -20.59 25.15 -9.51
CA ASP A 4 -21.75 24.33 -9.14
C ASP A 4 -21.60 22.84 -9.47
N ALA A 5 -20.52 22.43 -10.15
CA ALA A 5 -20.31 21.02 -10.46
C ALA A 5 -20.03 20.21 -9.19
N HIS A 6 -20.58 19.00 -9.16
CA HIS A 6 -20.45 18.06 -8.06
C HIS A 6 -19.62 16.86 -8.47
N VAL A 7 -18.53 16.61 -7.75
CA VAL A 7 -17.64 15.46 -7.98
C VAL A 7 -17.78 14.45 -6.84
N ILE A 8 -17.87 13.17 -7.19
CA ILE A 8 -17.80 12.08 -6.21
C ILE A 8 -16.42 11.42 -6.28
N VAL A 9 -15.73 11.36 -5.14
CA VAL A 9 -14.48 10.61 -4.97
C VAL A 9 -14.79 9.33 -4.19
N VAL A 10 -14.40 8.18 -4.72
CA VAL A 10 -14.68 6.85 -4.14
C VAL A 10 -13.41 6.25 -3.55
N GLY A 11 -13.35 6.12 -2.23
CA GLY A 11 -12.22 5.63 -1.46
C GLY A 11 -11.50 6.75 -0.74
N GLY A 12 -11.53 6.72 0.59
CA GLY A 12 -10.94 7.69 1.51
C GLY A 12 -9.50 7.37 1.91
N GLY A 13 -8.73 6.63 1.09
CA GLY A 13 -7.28 6.52 1.26
C GLY A 13 -6.56 7.82 0.93
N ILE A 14 -5.24 7.88 1.12
CA ILE A 14 -4.44 9.10 0.86
C ILE A 14 -4.71 9.69 -0.54
N ALA A 15 -4.80 8.86 -1.58
CA ALA A 15 -5.08 9.35 -2.92
C ALA A 15 -6.46 10.02 -3.06
N GLY A 16 -7.49 9.45 -2.44
CA GLY A 16 -8.84 10.03 -2.48
C GLY A 16 -8.96 11.29 -1.63
N ILE A 17 -8.33 11.29 -0.44
CA ILE A 17 -8.21 12.46 0.43
C ILE A 17 -7.54 13.61 -0.32
N THR A 18 -6.35 13.39 -0.90
CA THR A 18 -5.64 14.42 -1.67
C THR A 18 -6.49 14.90 -2.85
N CYS A 19 -7.10 14.00 -3.61
CA CYS A 19 -7.90 14.37 -4.78
C CYS A 19 -9.11 15.23 -4.39
N ALA A 20 -9.85 14.81 -3.36
CA ALA A 20 -10.99 15.56 -2.84
C ALA A 20 -10.56 16.94 -2.33
N ASP A 21 -9.44 17.01 -1.61
CA ASP A 21 -8.91 18.25 -1.07
C ASP A 21 -8.61 19.27 -2.18
N GLU A 22 -7.92 18.86 -3.24
CA GLU A 22 -7.56 19.68 -4.40
C GLU A 22 -8.81 20.17 -5.17
N LEU A 23 -9.80 19.29 -5.37
CA LEU A 23 -11.06 19.65 -6.04
C LEU A 23 -11.87 20.68 -5.24
N VAL A 24 -11.90 20.57 -3.92
CA VAL A 24 -12.54 21.57 -3.04
C VAL A 24 -11.79 22.89 -3.07
N GLN A 25 -10.45 22.88 -3.07
CA GLN A 25 -9.67 24.12 -3.22
C GLN A 25 -9.92 24.83 -4.55
N ALA A 26 -10.25 24.08 -5.60
CA ALA A 26 -10.66 24.62 -6.90
C ALA A 26 -12.13 25.14 -6.92
N GLY A 27 -12.84 25.07 -5.80
CA GLY A 27 -14.19 25.61 -5.65
C GLY A 27 -15.33 24.68 -6.06
N LEU A 28 -15.07 23.37 -6.18
CA LEU A 28 -16.10 22.37 -6.48
C LEU A 28 -16.79 21.85 -5.21
N LYS A 29 -18.03 21.37 -5.36
CA LYS A 29 -18.67 20.54 -4.34
C LYS A 29 -18.16 19.11 -4.48
N VAL A 30 -17.71 18.52 -3.38
CA VAL A 30 -17.16 17.16 -3.41
C VAL A 30 -17.83 16.29 -2.37
N THR A 31 -18.18 15.06 -2.76
CA THR A 31 -18.52 13.98 -1.82
C THR A 31 -17.43 12.93 -1.86
N LEU A 32 -16.77 12.68 -0.72
CA LEU A 32 -15.83 11.58 -0.55
C LEU A 32 -16.53 10.42 0.15
N ILE A 33 -16.62 9.27 -0.52
CA ILE A 33 -17.28 8.07 -0.04
C ILE A 33 -16.21 7.07 0.42
N GLU A 34 -16.29 6.62 1.67
CA GLU A 34 -15.41 5.62 2.27
C GLU A 34 -16.25 4.46 2.84
N LYS A 35 -15.81 3.23 2.55
CA LYS A 35 -16.51 2.01 2.97
C LYS A 35 -16.30 1.71 4.45
N GLU A 36 -15.16 2.11 5.01
CA GLU A 36 -14.85 1.97 6.43
C GLU A 36 -15.43 3.16 7.24
N GLU A 37 -15.49 3.00 8.55
CA GLU A 37 -15.94 4.07 9.47
C GLU A 37 -14.92 5.21 9.60
N GLU A 38 -13.67 4.99 9.19
CA GLU A 38 -12.59 5.97 9.24
C GLU A 38 -11.88 6.09 7.89
N ILE A 39 -11.49 7.31 7.56
CA ILE A 39 -10.70 7.62 6.36
C ILE A 39 -9.20 7.50 6.66
N GLY A 40 -8.39 7.39 5.60
CA GLY A 40 -6.94 7.32 5.64
C GLY A 40 -6.37 6.09 4.94
N GLY A 41 -7.18 5.04 4.78
CA GLY A 41 -6.81 3.78 4.14
C GLY A 41 -5.57 3.16 4.79
N TRP A 42 -4.82 2.35 4.04
CA TRP A 42 -3.64 1.65 4.57
C TRP A 42 -2.57 2.57 5.16
N ALA A 43 -2.39 3.77 4.60
CA ALA A 43 -1.38 4.70 5.08
C ALA A 43 -1.65 5.15 6.53
N ALA A 44 -2.92 5.15 6.94
CA ALA A 44 -3.30 5.48 8.30
C ALA A 44 -2.94 4.39 9.30
N ASP A 45 -2.52 3.19 8.89
CA ASP A 45 -2.08 2.10 9.78
C ASP A 45 -0.55 1.99 9.89
N TYR A 46 0.18 2.73 9.06
CA TYR A 46 1.64 2.65 9.02
C TYR A 46 2.30 3.43 10.16
N CYS A 47 3.47 2.98 10.57
CA CYS A 47 4.29 3.64 11.57
C CYS A 47 5.28 4.64 10.93
N CYS A 48 5.72 5.63 11.72
CA CYS A 48 6.87 6.44 11.36
C CYS A 48 8.13 5.57 11.34
N LYS A 49 8.93 5.70 10.27
CA LYS A 49 10.18 4.93 10.11
C LYS A 49 11.43 5.78 10.32
N ALA A 50 11.26 6.98 10.87
CA ALA A 50 12.40 7.85 11.17
C ALA A 50 13.32 7.17 12.19
N THR A 51 14.62 7.23 11.94
CA THR A 51 15.67 6.79 12.86
C THR A 51 16.29 8.04 13.48
N ASP A 52 17.60 8.22 13.35
CA ASP A 52 18.31 9.48 13.57
C ASP A 52 17.74 10.66 12.76
N GLN A 53 17.20 10.39 11.56
CA GLN A 53 16.66 11.41 10.66
C GLN A 53 15.39 10.93 9.95
N CYS A 54 14.59 11.90 9.48
CA CYS A 54 13.39 11.62 8.70
C CYS A 54 13.75 11.07 7.31
N ASN A 55 13.25 9.88 6.98
CA ASN A 55 13.48 9.23 5.68
C ASN A 55 12.45 9.59 4.59
N ARG A 56 11.59 10.59 4.84
CA ARG A 56 10.52 11.05 3.94
C ARG A 56 9.66 9.91 3.39
N CYS A 57 9.17 9.04 4.27
CA CYS A 57 8.21 7.99 3.90
C CYS A 57 6.77 8.48 3.74
N PHE A 58 6.48 9.76 3.98
CA PHE A 58 5.16 10.42 3.82
C PHE A 58 4.02 9.90 4.72
N VAL A 59 4.25 8.95 5.63
CA VAL A 59 3.21 8.47 6.56
C VAL A 59 2.59 9.61 7.37
N CYS A 60 3.42 10.49 7.96
CA CYS A 60 2.92 11.64 8.72
C CYS A 60 2.27 12.73 7.86
N VAL A 61 2.50 12.73 6.55
CA VAL A 61 1.77 13.60 5.62
C VAL A 61 0.36 13.05 5.44
N SER A 62 0.23 11.73 5.29
CA SER A 62 -1.09 11.09 5.19
C SER A 62 -1.98 11.36 6.41
N ASP A 63 -1.42 11.32 7.63
CA ASP A 63 -2.17 11.67 8.84
C ASP A 63 -2.62 13.15 8.81
N LYS A 64 -1.74 14.07 8.43
CA LYS A 64 -2.06 15.50 8.34
C LYS A 64 -3.14 15.80 7.30
N GLU A 65 -3.05 15.19 6.12
CA GLU A 65 -4.05 15.38 5.06
C GLU A 65 -5.41 14.81 5.48
N ARG A 66 -5.42 13.63 6.11
CA ARG A 66 -6.64 13.03 6.68
C ARG A 66 -7.31 13.98 7.67
N ASP A 67 -6.54 14.53 8.61
CA ASP A 67 -7.08 15.41 9.65
C ASP A 67 -7.60 16.73 9.06
N ALA A 68 -6.93 17.26 8.02
CA ALA A 68 -7.33 18.50 7.36
C ALA A 68 -8.68 18.40 6.61
N VAL A 69 -9.02 17.23 6.06
CA VAL A 69 -10.27 17.06 5.31
C VAL A 69 -11.49 16.78 6.17
N GLN A 70 -11.33 16.37 7.44
CA GLN A 70 -12.47 15.99 8.29
C GLN A 70 -13.49 17.11 8.53
N SER A 71 -13.04 18.35 8.57
CA SER A 71 -13.87 19.53 8.84
C SER A 71 -13.80 20.57 7.72
N LYS A 72 -13.53 20.14 6.48
CA LYS A 72 -13.34 21.06 5.36
C LYS A 72 -14.67 21.50 4.74
N ASP A 73 -14.89 22.81 4.68
CA ASP A 73 -16.05 23.37 3.99
C ASP A 73 -16.03 23.00 2.50
N GLY A 74 -17.18 22.61 1.96
CA GLY A 74 -17.31 22.17 0.56
C GLY A 74 -17.05 20.67 0.32
N LEU A 75 -16.59 19.95 1.35
CA LEU A 75 -16.42 18.49 1.34
C LEU A 75 -17.52 17.81 2.18
N THR A 76 -18.24 16.87 1.57
CA THR A 76 -19.13 15.95 2.29
C THR A 76 -18.43 14.61 2.46
N LEU A 77 -18.25 14.14 3.69
CA LEU A 77 -17.69 12.83 3.99
C LEU A 77 -18.80 11.81 4.27
N LEU A 78 -18.92 10.78 3.43
CA LEU A 78 -19.81 9.64 3.63
C LEU A 78 -18.99 8.41 4.04
N LYS A 79 -18.86 8.17 5.35
CA LYS A 79 -18.15 7.03 5.95
C LYS A 79 -19.09 5.85 6.16
N GLY A 80 -18.58 4.62 6.16
CA GLY A 80 -19.39 3.40 6.28
C GLY A 80 -20.27 3.12 5.05
N HIS A 81 -19.94 3.70 3.89
CA HIS A 81 -20.72 3.62 2.66
C HIS A 81 -19.89 2.94 1.56
N LYS A 82 -20.36 1.78 1.07
CA LYS A 82 -19.73 1.07 -0.05
C LYS A 82 -20.41 1.44 -1.35
N VAL A 83 -19.67 1.93 -2.33
CA VAL A 83 -20.20 2.11 -3.70
C VAL A 83 -20.41 0.74 -4.33
N THR A 84 -21.62 0.48 -4.81
CA THR A 84 -22.03 -0.79 -5.43
C THR A 84 -22.30 -0.68 -6.92
N GLN A 85 -22.67 0.52 -7.39
CA GLN A 85 -22.96 0.75 -8.80
C GLN A 85 -22.64 2.19 -9.18
N VAL A 86 -22.06 2.36 -10.37
CA VAL A 86 -21.95 3.65 -11.04
C VAL A 86 -22.49 3.51 -12.45
N SER A 87 -23.38 4.40 -12.86
CA SER A 87 -23.95 4.39 -14.21
C SER A 87 -24.00 5.81 -14.78
N ARG A 88 -23.87 5.91 -16.10
CA ARG A 88 -23.97 7.19 -16.82
C ARG A 88 -25.44 7.55 -17.05
N ASN A 89 -25.79 8.81 -16.87
CA ASN A 89 -27.09 9.37 -17.26
C ASN A 89 -26.91 10.53 -18.26
N SER A 90 -27.97 11.24 -18.61
CA SER A 90 -27.92 12.32 -19.61
C SER A 90 -27.13 13.57 -19.18
N SER A 91 -26.86 13.74 -17.88
CA SER A 91 -26.20 14.92 -17.33
C SER A 91 -24.88 14.62 -16.61
N GLY A 92 -24.51 13.35 -16.43
CA GLY A 92 -23.35 12.93 -15.67
C GLY A 92 -23.47 11.47 -15.23
N TYR A 93 -23.39 11.25 -13.92
CA TYR A 93 -23.32 9.95 -13.29
C TYR A 93 -24.31 9.81 -12.13
N ILE A 94 -24.77 8.58 -11.93
CA ILE A 94 -25.50 8.14 -10.75
C ILE A 94 -24.59 7.16 -10.01
N VAL A 95 -24.32 7.45 -8.74
CA VAL A 95 -23.52 6.61 -7.84
C VAL A 95 -24.44 6.06 -6.76
N LYS A 96 -24.52 4.73 -6.65
CA LYS A 96 -25.24 4.06 -5.58
C LYS A 96 -24.28 3.62 -4.50
N ALA A 97 -24.52 4.10 -3.28
CA ALA A 97 -23.74 3.77 -2.09
C ALA A 97 -24.60 3.03 -1.08
N SER A 98 -24.18 1.83 -0.68
CA SER A 98 -24.87 1.01 0.32
C SER A 98 -24.27 1.17 1.71
N GLN A 99 -25.13 1.25 2.71
CA GLN A 99 -24.83 1.11 4.14
C GLN A 99 -25.84 0.12 4.76
N ASP A 100 -25.60 -0.37 5.98
CA ASP A 100 -26.53 -1.23 6.74
C ASP A 100 -28.00 -0.77 6.74
N ARG A 101 -28.25 0.54 6.58
CA ARG A 101 -29.58 1.17 6.63
C ARG A 101 -30.26 1.34 5.27
N GLY A 102 -29.60 1.01 4.16
CA GLY A 102 -30.17 1.13 2.81
C GLY A 102 -29.15 1.52 1.75
N VAL A 103 -29.67 1.89 0.58
CA VAL A 103 -28.89 2.37 -0.56
C VAL A 103 -29.24 3.83 -0.82
N GLU A 104 -28.24 4.69 -0.84
CA GLU A 104 -28.35 6.09 -1.23
C GLU A 104 -27.96 6.25 -2.70
N GLU A 105 -28.71 7.07 -3.43
CA GLU A 105 -28.45 7.42 -4.81
C GLU A 105 -27.96 8.87 -4.91
N LEU A 106 -26.75 9.05 -5.41
CA LEU A 106 -26.06 10.34 -5.49
C LEU A 106 -25.82 10.70 -6.97
N HIS A 107 -26.04 11.96 -7.31
CA HIS A 107 -25.71 12.48 -8.64
C HIS A 107 -24.31 13.08 -8.65
N ALA A 108 -23.57 12.93 -9.76
CA ALA A 108 -22.26 13.54 -9.93
C ALA A 108 -22.03 13.97 -11.39
N ASP A 109 -21.32 15.08 -11.60
CA ASP A 109 -20.87 15.51 -12.92
C ASP A 109 -19.62 14.73 -13.39
N ALA A 110 -18.82 14.27 -12.43
CA ALA A 110 -17.65 13.42 -12.62
C ALA A 110 -17.41 12.51 -11.40
N VAL A 111 -16.73 11.38 -11.62
CA VAL A 111 -16.38 10.41 -10.56
C VAL A 111 -14.88 10.13 -10.59
N VAL A 112 -14.24 10.15 -9.42
CA VAL A 112 -12.85 9.72 -9.24
C VAL A 112 -12.78 8.47 -8.38
N PHE A 113 -12.22 7.40 -8.90
CA PHE A 113 -11.97 6.18 -8.14
C PHE A 113 -10.58 6.20 -7.51
N ALA A 114 -10.53 6.08 -6.18
CA ALA A 114 -9.33 6.01 -5.36
C ALA A 114 -9.42 4.85 -4.35
N THR A 115 -10.01 3.72 -4.77
CA THR A 115 -10.35 2.59 -3.91
C THR A 115 -9.14 1.79 -3.38
N GLY A 116 -7.93 2.10 -3.84
CA GLY A 116 -6.70 1.54 -3.28
C GLY A 116 -6.36 0.15 -3.81
N PHE A 117 -5.78 -0.69 -2.96
CA PHE A 117 -5.30 -2.04 -3.27
C PHE A 117 -5.66 -3.02 -2.14
N THR A 118 -5.48 -4.32 -2.40
CA THR A 118 -5.56 -5.39 -1.41
C THR A 118 -4.14 -5.91 -1.11
N PRO A 119 -3.66 -5.93 0.14
CA PRO A 119 -2.37 -6.55 0.46
C PRO A 119 -2.40 -8.04 0.15
N PHE A 120 -1.32 -8.56 -0.43
CA PHE A 120 -1.22 -9.98 -0.75
C PHE A 120 -1.36 -10.83 0.51
N ASP A 121 -2.25 -11.83 0.46
CA ASP A 121 -2.41 -12.81 1.53
C ASP A 121 -1.23 -13.80 1.53
N ALA A 122 -0.30 -13.59 2.47
CA ALA A 122 0.88 -14.43 2.63
C ALA A 122 0.57 -15.91 2.97
N THR A 123 -0.64 -16.26 3.42
CA THR A 123 -1.01 -17.67 3.65
C THR A 123 -1.05 -18.48 2.36
N LYS A 124 -1.23 -17.82 1.20
CA LYS A 124 -1.14 -18.42 -0.14
C LYS A 124 0.27 -18.95 -0.44
N LYS A 125 1.31 -18.46 0.24
CA LYS A 125 2.71 -18.94 0.15
C LYS A 125 3.04 -19.82 1.37
N GLY A 126 2.38 -20.97 1.43
CA GLY A 126 2.46 -21.90 2.57
C GLY A 126 3.87 -22.40 2.90
N GLU A 127 4.81 -22.35 1.96
CA GLU A 127 6.23 -22.62 2.15
C GLU A 127 6.93 -21.63 3.11
N TYR A 128 6.40 -20.42 3.28
CA TYR A 128 6.94 -19.45 4.24
C TYR A 128 6.32 -19.58 5.63
N GLY A 129 5.23 -20.34 5.78
CA GLY A 129 4.67 -20.65 7.10
C GLY A 129 4.03 -19.47 7.83
N TYR A 130 3.64 -18.41 7.11
CA TYR A 130 2.81 -17.34 7.68
C TYR A 130 1.48 -17.90 8.23
N GLY A 131 1.08 -17.44 9.41
CA GLY A 131 -0.06 -17.97 10.17
C GLY A 131 0.19 -19.32 10.85
N ARG A 132 1.29 -20.02 10.54
CA ARG A 132 1.71 -21.25 11.22
C ARG A 132 2.81 -21.01 12.23
N TYR A 133 3.84 -20.23 11.86
CA TYR A 133 4.96 -19.92 12.73
C TYR A 133 4.78 -18.53 13.31
N ALA A 134 4.79 -18.43 14.64
CA ALA A 134 4.47 -17.18 15.34
C ALA A 134 5.42 -16.02 14.97
N ASP A 135 6.69 -16.32 14.68
CA ASP A 135 7.72 -15.32 14.38
C ASP A 135 7.90 -15.07 12.87
N VAL A 136 6.98 -15.58 12.03
CA VAL A 136 6.86 -15.19 10.62
C VAL A 136 5.74 -14.15 10.50
N LEU A 137 6.13 -12.94 10.12
CA LEU A 137 5.27 -11.76 10.04
C LEU A 137 5.26 -11.21 8.62
N THR A 138 4.22 -10.49 8.25
CA THR A 138 4.24 -9.62 7.06
C THR A 138 4.81 -8.24 7.39
N GLY A 139 5.14 -7.48 6.36
CA GLY A 139 5.46 -6.06 6.52
C GLY A 139 4.34 -5.27 7.24
N LEU A 140 3.07 -5.61 7.02
CA LEU A 140 1.95 -4.95 7.70
C LEU A 140 1.86 -5.31 9.19
N ASP A 141 2.16 -6.56 9.55
CA ASP A 141 2.21 -6.95 10.96
C ASP A 141 3.32 -6.17 11.69
N LEU A 142 4.46 -5.97 11.03
CA LEU A 142 5.56 -5.19 11.57
C LEU A 142 5.21 -3.70 11.68
N GLU A 143 4.52 -3.11 10.70
CA GLU A 143 4.00 -1.74 10.78
C GLU A 143 3.10 -1.55 12.00
N LYS A 144 2.13 -2.46 12.17
CA LYS A 144 1.21 -2.45 13.32
C LYS A 144 1.97 -2.62 14.63
N MET A 145 2.89 -3.58 14.70
CA MET A 145 3.71 -3.82 15.88
C MET A 145 4.51 -2.58 16.28
N LEU A 146 5.19 -1.95 15.33
CA LEU A 146 5.98 -0.75 15.58
C LEU A 146 5.10 0.43 15.98
N ARG A 147 3.91 0.55 15.41
CA ARG A 147 2.97 1.62 15.76
C ARG A 147 2.41 1.47 17.18
N GLU A 148 2.03 0.26 17.57
CA GLU A 148 1.40 -0.01 18.87
C GLU A 148 2.41 -0.11 20.01
N LYS A 149 3.55 -0.78 19.76
CA LYS A 149 4.54 -1.11 20.80
C LYS A 149 5.79 -0.23 20.78
N GLY A 150 6.00 0.50 19.69
CA GLY A 150 7.20 1.31 19.49
C GLY A 150 8.48 0.51 19.20
N ASN A 151 8.45 -0.82 19.27
CA ASN A 151 9.62 -1.70 19.11
C ASN A 151 9.27 -3.02 18.41
N ALA A 152 10.22 -3.57 17.64
CA ALA A 152 10.11 -4.91 17.07
C ALA A 152 10.41 -5.99 18.12
N VAL A 153 9.48 -6.91 18.33
CA VAL A 153 9.58 -8.00 19.31
C VAL A 153 9.07 -9.31 18.71
N LYS A 154 9.69 -10.42 19.05
CA LYS A 154 9.25 -11.76 18.64
C LYS A 154 7.87 -12.07 19.23
N PRO A 155 6.84 -12.34 18.42
CA PRO A 155 5.53 -12.70 18.95
C PRO A 155 5.53 -13.93 19.86
N SER A 156 6.44 -14.89 19.63
CA SER A 156 6.49 -16.14 20.40
C SER A 156 6.89 -15.98 21.86
N ASP A 157 7.81 -15.06 22.19
CA ASP A 157 8.38 -14.92 23.54
C ASP A 157 8.54 -13.47 24.03
N GLY A 158 8.19 -12.47 23.20
CA GLY A 158 8.25 -11.04 23.50
C GLY A 158 9.66 -10.44 23.52
N LYS A 159 10.72 -11.19 23.19
CA LYS A 159 12.10 -10.68 23.21
C LYS A 159 12.44 -9.93 21.93
N THR A 160 13.42 -9.04 22.02
CA THR A 160 14.04 -8.39 20.86
C THR A 160 14.69 -9.44 19.95
N PRO A 161 14.44 -9.41 18.62
CA PRO A 161 15.07 -10.37 17.71
C PRO A 161 16.55 -10.03 17.47
N GLY A 162 17.43 -11.02 17.57
CA GLY A 162 18.85 -10.89 17.27
C GLY A 162 19.14 -11.01 15.77
N LYS A 163 18.55 -12.00 15.08
CA LYS A 163 18.78 -12.23 13.64
C LYS A 163 17.49 -12.25 12.84
N VAL A 164 17.29 -11.26 11.97
CA VAL A 164 16.02 -11.01 11.24
C VAL A 164 16.20 -11.19 9.74
N ALA A 165 15.32 -11.96 9.11
CA ALA A 165 15.26 -12.06 7.65
C ALA A 165 14.13 -11.18 7.08
N PHE A 166 14.41 -10.44 6.01
CA PHE A 166 13.41 -9.82 5.15
C PHE A 166 13.38 -10.56 3.82
N ILE A 167 12.22 -11.11 3.44
CA ILE A 167 12.05 -11.81 2.16
C ILE A 167 11.26 -10.92 1.21
N GLN A 168 11.91 -10.52 0.12
CA GLN A 168 11.31 -9.64 -0.87
C GLN A 168 10.42 -10.40 -1.87
N CYS A 169 9.56 -9.63 -2.56
CA CYS A 169 8.71 -10.13 -3.65
C CYS A 169 7.70 -11.21 -3.23
N VAL A 170 7.23 -11.21 -1.98
CA VAL A 170 6.20 -12.16 -1.55
C VAL A 170 4.86 -11.78 -2.18
N GLY A 171 4.35 -12.60 -3.10
CA GLY A 171 3.12 -12.29 -3.84
C GLY A 171 3.31 -11.34 -5.03
N SER A 172 4.54 -11.13 -5.50
CA SER A 172 4.84 -10.29 -6.66
C SER A 172 6.03 -10.86 -7.43
N ARG A 173 6.09 -10.62 -8.74
CA ARG A 173 7.09 -11.24 -9.63
C ARG A 173 7.14 -12.76 -9.46
N ASP A 174 5.98 -13.38 -9.32
CA ASP A 174 5.81 -14.82 -9.08
C ASP A 174 4.85 -15.38 -10.14
N GLU A 175 5.41 -16.13 -11.09
CA GLU A 175 4.66 -16.76 -12.18
C GLU A 175 3.67 -17.81 -11.66
N SER A 176 3.96 -18.49 -10.55
CA SER A 176 3.06 -19.50 -9.98
C SER A 176 1.74 -18.93 -9.48
N LEU A 177 1.71 -17.62 -9.24
CA LEU A 177 0.52 -16.86 -8.83
C LEU A 177 -0.10 -16.08 -10.00
N GLY A 178 0.53 -16.08 -11.18
CA GLY A 178 0.17 -15.16 -12.28
C GLY A 178 0.51 -13.69 -12.00
N HIS A 179 1.24 -13.40 -10.92
CA HIS A 179 1.60 -12.03 -10.52
C HIS A 179 2.97 -11.65 -11.07
N LEU A 180 3.03 -11.33 -12.36
CA LEU A 180 4.31 -11.00 -13.03
C LEU A 180 4.82 -9.58 -12.75
N TYR A 181 4.02 -8.75 -12.09
CA TYR A 181 4.32 -7.35 -11.81
C TYR A 181 5.12 -7.14 -10.52
N CYS A 182 5.79 -5.99 -10.43
CA CYS A 182 6.44 -5.52 -9.21
C CYS A 182 5.47 -4.65 -8.38
N SER A 183 5.40 -4.88 -7.08
CA SER A 183 4.60 -4.04 -6.16
C SER A 183 5.20 -2.67 -5.83
N LYS A 184 6.37 -2.33 -6.40
CA LYS A 184 7.07 -1.02 -6.39
C LYS A 184 7.40 -0.38 -5.03
N ALA A 185 6.81 -0.80 -3.92
CA ALA A 185 7.01 -0.20 -2.59
C ALA A 185 7.79 -1.13 -1.62
N CYS A 186 7.80 -2.44 -1.88
CA CYS A 186 8.28 -3.44 -0.92
C CYS A 186 9.76 -3.38 -0.59
N CYS A 187 10.62 -3.01 -1.55
CA CYS A 187 12.05 -2.78 -1.26
C CYS A 187 12.23 -1.60 -0.30
N ALA A 188 11.57 -0.48 -0.56
CA ALA A 188 11.75 0.73 0.24
C ALA A 188 11.19 0.59 1.66
N TYR A 189 9.99 0.04 1.84
CA TYR A 189 9.46 -0.13 3.20
C TYR A 189 10.31 -1.12 4.01
N ALA A 190 10.84 -2.17 3.36
CA ALA A 190 11.57 -3.21 4.06
C ALA A 190 12.93 -2.70 4.53
N LEU A 191 13.66 -1.98 3.66
CA LEU A 191 14.90 -1.31 4.04
C LEU A 191 14.69 -0.32 5.19
N ARG A 192 13.64 0.51 5.12
CA ARG A 192 13.31 1.49 6.17
C ARG A 192 12.97 0.80 7.50
N MET A 193 12.16 -0.27 7.48
CA MET A 193 11.82 -1.02 8.69
C MET A 193 13.02 -1.78 9.26
N ALA A 194 13.86 -2.37 8.41
CA ALA A 194 15.09 -3.01 8.85
C ALA A 194 16.02 -2.02 9.55
N ARG A 195 16.15 -0.78 9.04
CA ARG A 195 16.88 0.29 9.74
C ARG A 195 16.27 0.67 11.08
N VAL A 196 14.93 0.65 11.20
CA VAL A 196 14.27 0.88 12.50
C VAL A 196 14.67 -0.21 13.51
N ILE A 197 14.68 -1.49 13.09
CA ILE A 197 15.13 -2.61 13.94
C ILE A 197 16.61 -2.42 14.34
N ARG A 198 17.50 -2.13 13.39
CA ARG A 198 18.93 -1.84 13.64
C ARG A 198 19.14 -0.66 14.60
N ASN A 199 18.32 0.38 14.48
CA ASN A 199 18.40 1.56 15.36
C ASN A 199 17.91 1.25 16.78
N GLN A 200 16.91 0.38 16.93
CA GLN A 200 16.41 -0.08 18.23
C GLN A 200 17.37 -1.07 18.91
N ASN A 201 18.02 -1.92 18.11
CA ASN A 201 19.02 -2.88 18.56
C ASN A 201 20.25 -2.91 17.64
N PRO A 202 21.32 -2.16 17.97
CA PRO A 202 22.55 -2.10 17.19
C PRO A 202 23.32 -3.43 17.09
N ASP A 203 22.95 -4.46 17.84
CA ASP A 203 23.53 -5.80 17.76
C ASP A 203 22.73 -6.74 16.82
N SER A 204 21.54 -6.34 16.35
CA SER A 204 20.74 -7.20 15.47
C SER A 204 21.36 -7.37 14.08
N GLU A 205 21.47 -8.61 13.59
CA GLU A 205 21.82 -8.92 12.21
C GLU A 205 20.56 -8.89 11.32
N ILE A 206 20.62 -8.19 10.19
CA ILE A 206 19.57 -8.17 9.17
C ILE A 206 20.04 -8.93 7.94
N TYR A 207 19.21 -9.83 7.43
CA TYR A 207 19.41 -10.50 6.15
C TYR A 207 18.29 -10.10 5.20
N PHE A 208 18.65 -9.43 4.12
CA PHE A 208 17.73 -8.92 3.12
C PHE A 208 17.79 -9.77 1.85
N PHE A 209 16.81 -10.64 1.66
CA PHE A 209 16.74 -11.60 0.56
C PHE A 209 15.97 -11.02 -0.63
N TYR A 210 16.63 -10.83 -1.77
CA TYR A 210 16.06 -10.13 -2.91
C TYR A 210 16.45 -10.73 -4.26
N MET A 211 15.69 -10.37 -5.31
CA MET A 211 16.08 -10.60 -6.71
C MET A 211 16.78 -9.37 -7.27
N ASP A 212 16.06 -8.24 -7.25
CA ASP A 212 16.56 -6.92 -7.65
C ASP A 212 15.99 -5.88 -6.67
N ILE A 213 16.78 -4.87 -6.34
CA ILE A 213 16.36 -3.77 -5.47
C ILE A 213 15.72 -2.68 -6.34
N GLN A 214 14.45 -2.37 -6.06
CA GLN A 214 13.68 -1.38 -6.81
C GLN A 214 13.52 -0.09 -6.00
N PRO A 215 13.95 1.08 -6.54
CA PRO A 215 13.92 2.33 -5.80
C PRO A 215 12.50 2.91 -5.68
N ALA A 216 12.16 3.41 -4.49
CA ALA A 216 10.92 4.12 -4.22
C ALA A 216 11.08 5.23 -3.16
N GLY A 217 10.59 6.42 -3.50
CA GLY A 217 10.71 7.65 -2.74
C GLY A 217 12.06 8.36 -2.88
N ARG A 218 12.06 9.66 -2.57
CA ARG A 218 13.21 10.56 -2.78
C ARG A 218 14.51 10.18 -2.06
N LEU A 219 14.45 9.68 -0.82
CA LEU A 219 15.64 9.34 -0.02
C LEU A 219 16.00 7.85 -0.08
N PHE A 220 15.60 7.17 -1.16
CA PHE A 220 15.84 5.74 -1.32
C PHE A 220 17.33 5.42 -1.39
N ASP A 221 18.08 6.09 -2.26
CA ASP A 221 19.49 5.80 -2.48
C ASP A 221 20.33 6.02 -1.22
N GLU A 222 20.03 7.08 -0.46
CA GLU A 222 20.65 7.33 0.85
C GLU A 222 20.31 6.24 1.86
N THR A 223 19.06 5.76 1.86
CA THR A 223 18.63 4.65 2.73
C THR A 223 19.33 3.34 2.35
N LEU A 224 19.42 3.03 1.06
CA LEU A 224 20.09 1.85 0.56
C LEU A 224 21.58 1.89 0.91
N LYS A 225 22.26 3.00 0.61
CA LYS A 225 23.67 3.19 0.93
C LYS A 225 23.95 3.04 2.42
N ALA A 226 23.10 3.62 3.27
CA ALA A 226 23.23 3.46 4.73
C ALA A 226 23.07 2.00 5.18
N CYS A 227 22.26 1.19 4.49
CA CYS A 227 22.20 -0.25 4.74
C CYS A 227 23.43 -0.99 4.21
N GLU A 228 23.95 -0.61 3.04
CA GLU A 228 25.16 -1.22 2.46
C GLU A 228 26.42 -0.96 3.30
N GLU A 229 26.48 0.18 3.99
CA GLU A 229 27.57 0.56 4.89
C GLU A 229 27.44 -0.04 6.31
N ASP A 230 26.30 -0.65 6.66
CA ASP A 230 26.07 -1.28 7.97
C ASP A 230 26.64 -2.71 7.99
N PRO A 231 27.66 -3.00 8.85
CA PRO A 231 28.31 -4.31 8.87
C PRO A 231 27.39 -5.46 9.33
N ASN A 232 26.27 -5.14 10.00
CA ASN A 232 25.27 -6.13 10.43
C ASN A 232 24.09 -6.22 9.47
N PHE A 233 24.22 -5.70 8.25
CA PHE A 233 23.20 -5.76 7.21
C PHE A 233 23.73 -6.55 6.00
N HIS A 234 23.12 -7.71 5.75
CA HIS A 234 23.57 -8.65 4.73
C HIS A 234 22.57 -8.68 3.57
N PHE A 235 23.03 -8.26 2.39
CA PHE A 235 22.26 -8.35 1.16
C PHE A 235 22.48 -9.71 0.50
N ILE A 236 21.43 -10.52 0.42
CA ILE A 236 21.47 -11.86 -0.18
C ILE A 236 20.64 -11.87 -1.46
N ARG A 237 21.31 -11.94 -2.61
CA ARG A 237 20.65 -11.98 -3.92
C ARG A 237 20.16 -13.40 -4.28
N ALA A 238 19.32 -13.96 -3.42
CA ALA A 238 18.67 -15.25 -3.64
C ALA A 238 17.40 -15.31 -2.77
N ILE A 239 16.25 -15.64 -3.37
CA ILE A 239 15.01 -15.82 -2.61
C ILE A 239 15.00 -17.23 -1.99
N PRO A 240 14.85 -17.35 -0.66
CA PRO A 240 14.74 -18.63 0.03
C PRO A 240 13.54 -19.42 -0.47
N SER A 241 13.70 -20.74 -0.61
CA SER A 241 12.62 -21.58 -1.13
C SER A 241 11.57 -21.96 -0.08
N LYS A 242 11.96 -22.11 1.19
CA LYS A 242 11.08 -22.58 2.26
C LYS A 242 11.63 -22.25 3.64
N ILE A 243 10.73 -22.04 4.60
CA ILE A 243 11.04 -21.82 6.03
C ILE A 243 10.64 -23.07 6.82
N TYR A 244 11.52 -23.50 7.72
CA TYR A 244 11.31 -24.64 8.60
C TYR A 244 11.40 -24.22 10.07
N GLN A 245 10.52 -24.73 10.91
CA GLN A 245 10.65 -24.60 12.36
C GLN A 245 10.81 -26.00 12.97
N TYR A 246 11.91 -26.21 13.69
CA TYR A 246 12.21 -27.48 14.33
C TYR A 246 11.89 -27.42 15.82
N TYR A 247 11.18 -28.42 16.35
CA TYR A 247 10.83 -28.45 17.78
C TYR A 247 12.05 -28.42 18.71
N GLN A 248 13.17 -29.00 18.27
CA GLN A 248 14.39 -29.17 19.06
C GLN A 248 15.40 -28.03 18.93
N LYS A 249 15.20 -27.11 17.97
CA LYS A 249 16.13 -25.99 17.74
C LYS A 249 15.35 -24.67 17.72
N PRO A 250 15.70 -23.70 18.57
CA PRO A 250 15.04 -22.40 18.54
C PRO A 250 15.29 -21.69 17.19
N GLY A 251 14.31 -20.93 16.74
CA GLY A 251 14.38 -20.13 15.51
C GLY A 251 13.76 -20.79 14.27
N LEU A 252 13.83 -20.04 13.18
CA LEU A 252 13.29 -20.35 11.86
C LEU A 252 14.47 -20.68 10.94
N MET A 253 14.59 -21.93 10.50
CA MET A 253 15.66 -22.38 9.62
C MET A 253 15.33 -22.06 8.17
N MET A 254 16.31 -21.50 7.47
CA MET A 254 16.29 -21.24 6.04
C MET A 254 17.59 -21.69 5.40
N ARG A 255 17.50 -22.14 4.15
CA ARG A 255 18.67 -22.39 3.30
C ARG A 255 19.08 -21.09 2.62
N VAL A 256 20.30 -20.64 2.91
CA VAL A 256 20.84 -19.36 2.48
C VAL A 256 22.02 -19.61 1.55
N LEU A 257 22.04 -18.94 0.40
CA LEU A 257 23.21 -18.93 -0.46
C LEU A 257 24.24 -17.98 0.14
N ASP A 258 25.41 -18.51 0.49
CA ASP A 258 26.56 -17.70 0.87
C ASP A 258 27.16 -17.07 -0.39
N SER A 259 27.31 -15.75 -0.37
CA SER A 259 27.79 -15.00 -1.53
C SER A 259 29.29 -15.13 -1.79
N GLU A 260 30.08 -15.50 -0.77
CA GLU A 260 31.53 -15.63 -0.87
C GLU A 260 31.94 -17.02 -1.34
N SER A 261 31.37 -18.07 -0.73
CA SER A 261 31.67 -19.46 -1.05
C SER A 261 30.83 -20.00 -2.21
N GLY A 262 29.64 -19.43 -2.44
CA GLY A 262 28.66 -19.96 -3.39
C GLY A 262 27.94 -21.23 -2.89
N GLU A 263 28.17 -21.63 -1.64
CA GLU A 263 27.54 -22.79 -1.03
C GLU A 263 26.19 -22.43 -0.39
N ILE A 264 25.33 -23.45 -0.22
CA ILE A 264 24.05 -23.29 0.47
C ILE A 264 24.20 -23.78 1.90
N GLU A 265 23.97 -22.89 2.86
CA GLU A 265 24.07 -23.16 4.28
C GLU A 265 22.70 -23.11 4.98
N GLU A 266 22.54 -23.87 6.06
CA GLU A 266 21.37 -23.76 6.94
C GLU A 266 21.62 -22.69 8.00
N GLN A 267 20.86 -21.60 7.94
CA GLN A 267 20.89 -20.53 8.94
C GLN A 267 19.58 -20.46 9.72
N PHE A 268 19.67 -20.04 10.98
CA PHE A 268 18.53 -19.88 11.89
C PHE A 268 18.27 -18.40 12.14
N PHE A 269 17.00 -18.02 11.99
CA PHE A 269 16.52 -16.66 12.19
C PHE A 269 15.58 -16.60 13.38
N ASP A 270 15.67 -15.51 14.14
CA ASP A 270 14.79 -15.22 15.26
C ASP A 270 13.41 -14.76 14.80
N MET A 271 13.36 -14.09 13.65
CA MET A 271 12.15 -13.51 13.08
C MET A 271 12.30 -13.42 11.56
N VAL A 272 11.22 -13.65 10.83
CA VAL A 272 11.17 -13.48 9.38
C VAL A 272 10.04 -12.51 9.02
N ILE A 273 10.36 -11.50 8.21
CA ILE A 273 9.43 -10.51 7.68
C ILE A 273 9.23 -10.77 6.19
N LEU A 274 7.99 -11.06 5.82
CA LEU A 274 7.54 -11.26 4.45
C LEU A 274 7.12 -9.90 3.88
N SER A 275 7.88 -9.43 2.89
CA SER A 275 7.56 -8.19 2.19
C SER A 275 6.51 -8.47 1.12
N ILE A 276 5.24 -8.47 1.57
CA ILE A 276 4.06 -8.75 0.76
C ILE A 276 3.77 -7.66 -0.29
N GLY A 277 3.22 -8.09 -1.41
CA GLY A 277 2.82 -7.25 -2.54
C GLY A 277 1.44 -6.58 -2.39
N MET A 278 1.08 -5.85 -3.44
CA MET A 278 -0.22 -5.21 -3.64
C MET A 278 -0.99 -5.93 -4.74
N GLU A 279 -2.19 -6.43 -4.45
CA GLU A 279 -3.13 -7.02 -5.40
C GLU A 279 -4.20 -5.99 -5.80
N PRO A 280 -4.77 -6.10 -7.02
CA PRO A 280 -5.95 -5.35 -7.39
C PRO A 280 -7.15 -5.71 -6.50
N ARG A 281 -8.12 -4.81 -6.42
CA ARG A 281 -9.37 -5.08 -5.71
C ARG A 281 -10.34 -5.82 -6.64
N GLU A 282 -10.44 -7.14 -6.46
CA GLU A 282 -11.40 -8.00 -7.18
C GLU A 282 -12.84 -7.49 -7.03
N GLU A 283 -13.19 -6.91 -5.88
CA GLU A 283 -14.53 -6.33 -5.63
C GLU A 283 -14.93 -5.19 -6.59
N ASN A 284 -14.00 -4.66 -7.39
CA ASN A 284 -14.30 -3.63 -8.37
C ASN A 284 -14.58 -4.18 -9.78
N GLU A 285 -14.39 -5.49 -10.05
CA GLU A 285 -14.51 -6.05 -11.41
C GLU A 285 -15.88 -5.78 -12.04
N GLU A 286 -16.96 -6.07 -11.30
CA GLU A 286 -18.34 -5.82 -11.77
C GLU A 286 -18.58 -4.33 -12.08
N MET A 287 -17.97 -3.44 -11.29
CA MET A 287 -18.07 -2.00 -11.49
C MET A 287 -17.30 -1.54 -12.73
N TRP A 288 -16.12 -2.13 -13.00
CA TRP A 288 -15.38 -1.86 -14.23
C TRP A 288 -16.13 -2.32 -15.46
N GLU A 289 -16.69 -3.54 -15.43
CA GLU A 289 -17.49 -4.08 -16.52
C GLU A 289 -18.73 -3.22 -16.80
N ALA A 290 -19.47 -2.81 -15.76
CA ALA A 290 -20.65 -1.95 -15.89
C ALA A 290 -20.33 -0.58 -16.52
N LEU A 291 -19.10 -0.09 -16.35
CA LEU A 291 -18.61 1.15 -16.92
C LEU A 291 -17.93 0.97 -18.28
N GLY A 292 -17.84 -0.26 -18.79
CA GLY A 292 -17.13 -0.59 -20.03
C GLY A 292 -15.61 -0.42 -19.92
N LEU A 293 -15.07 -0.38 -18.69
CA LEU A 293 -13.66 -0.23 -18.39
C LEU A 293 -12.99 -1.60 -18.41
N LYS A 294 -11.78 -1.65 -18.95
CA LYS A 294 -10.97 -2.87 -18.98
C LYS A 294 -9.75 -2.71 -18.08
N PRO A 295 -9.57 -3.61 -17.09
CA PRO A 295 -8.29 -3.77 -16.42
C PRO A 295 -7.18 -4.13 -17.41
N ASN A 296 -5.95 -3.84 -17.03
CA ASN A 296 -4.75 -4.29 -17.72
C ASN A 296 -4.47 -5.78 -17.42
N ASP A 297 -3.41 -6.33 -18.04
CA ASP A 297 -2.99 -7.73 -17.86
C ASP A 297 -2.60 -8.07 -16.40
N GLU A 298 -2.42 -7.07 -15.54
CA GLU A 298 -2.10 -7.20 -14.11
C GLU A 298 -3.35 -7.10 -13.21
N GLY A 299 -4.54 -6.91 -13.80
CA GLY A 299 -5.82 -6.76 -13.09
C GLY A 299 -6.10 -5.35 -12.53
N PHE A 300 -5.19 -4.39 -12.71
CA PHE A 300 -5.40 -3.00 -12.31
C PHE A 300 -6.08 -2.20 -13.42
N VAL A 301 -6.89 -1.21 -13.07
CA VAL A 301 -7.56 -0.37 -14.08
C VAL A 301 -6.57 0.54 -14.80
N ASP A 302 -6.55 0.52 -16.13
CA ASP A 302 -5.68 1.41 -16.90
C ASP A 302 -6.27 2.83 -16.91
N PHE A 303 -5.43 3.81 -16.57
CA PHE A 303 -5.80 5.23 -16.56
C PHE A 303 -6.23 5.74 -17.94
N ARG A 304 -5.78 5.09 -19.02
CA ARG A 304 -6.18 5.39 -20.41
C ARG A 304 -7.56 4.86 -20.75
N SER A 305 -8.08 3.92 -19.95
CA SER A 305 -9.43 3.39 -20.11
C SER A 305 -10.52 4.38 -19.70
N GLY A 306 -10.15 5.54 -19.12
CA GLY A 306 -11.11 6.51 -18.61
C GLY A 306 -12.20 6.86 -19.62
N SER A 307 -13.45 6.61 -19.27
CA SER A 307 -14.60 7.18 -19.96
C SER A 307 -14.73 8.65 -19.60
N GLU A 308 -15.19 9.51 -20.51
CA GLU A 308 -15.40 10.95 -20.28
C GLU A 308 -16.08 11.28 -18.93
N GLY A 309 -15.31 11.76 -17.94
CA GLY A 309 -15.82 12.09 -16.60
C GLY A 309 -15.58 11.03 -15.52
N ILE A 310 -14.84 9.97 -15.83
CA ILE A 310 -14.33 8.99 -14.86
C ILE A 310 -12.80 9.05 -14.82
N TYR A 311 -12.25 9.20 -13.61
CA TYR A 311 -10.82 9.28 -13.35
C TYR A 311 -10.39 8.31 -12.25
N PHE A 312 -9.09 8.06 -12.15
CA PHE A 312 -8.49 7.12 -11.19
C PHE A 312 -7.33 7.78 -10.47
N ALA A 313 -7.17 7.49 -9.18
CA ALA A 313 -6.11 8.03 -8.35
C ALA A 313 -5.49 6.95 -7.44
N GLY A 314 -4.15 6.88 -7.42
CA GLY A 314 -3.41 6.06 -6.48
C GLY A 314 -3.26 4.61 -6.94
N THR A 315 -3.33 3.68 -5.99
CA THR A 315 -2.97 2.28 -6.25
C THR A 315 -4.05 1.47 -6.98
N VAL A 316 -5.25 2.04 -7.20
CA VAL A 316 -6.31 1.39 -7.99
C VAL A 316 -5.86 1.13 -9.43
N SER A 317 -4.98 2.00 -9.95
CA SER A 317 -4.38 1.91 -11.29
C SER A 317 -3.00 1.25 -11.30
N GLY A 318 -2.64 0.54 -10.23
CA GLY A 318 -1.40 -0.23 -10.12
C GLY A 318 -0.51 0.18 -8.95
N PRO A 319 0.44 -0.68 -8.54
CA PRO A 319 1.23 -0.49 -7.32
C PRO A 319 2.06 0.79 -7.34
N LYS A 320 2.03 1.55 -6.22
CA LYS A 320 2.71 2.84 -6.02
C LYS A 320 3.03 3.03 -4.54
N ASP A 321 3.99 3.91 -4.23
CA ASP A 321 4.22 4.40 -2.86
C ASP A 321 3.29 5.60 -2.55
N ILE A 322 3.35 6.11 -1.32
CA ILE A 322 2.50 7.22 -0.86
C ILE A 322 2.77 8.48 -1.69
N GLU A 323 4.05 8.84 -1.90
CA GLU A 323 4.45 10.03 -2.66
C GLU A 323 3.87 10.01 -4.08
N ARG A 324 4.02 8.89 -4.81
CA ARG A 324 3.45 8.75 -6.15
C ARG A 324 1.92 8.72 -6.12
N SER A 325 1.31 8.19 -5.07
CA SER A 325 -0.16 8.18 -4.93
C SER A 325 -0.73 9.60 -4.76
N ILE A 326 -0.04 10.47 -4.01
CA ILE A 326 -0.39 11.89 -3.88
C ILE A 326 -0.24 12.62 -5.22
N MET A 327 0.86 12.35 -5.95
CA MET A 327 1.07 12.95 -7.28
C MET A 327 -0.03 12.52 -8.28
N ASP A 328 -0.38 11.24 -8.28
CA ASP A 328 -1.42 10.66 -9.13
C ASP A 328 -2.80 11.26 -8.80
N ALA A 329 -3.10 11.45 -7.52
CA ALA A 329 -4.33 12.11 -7.07
C ALA A 329 -4.47 13.56 -7.54
N ARG A 330 -3.38 14.33 -7.49
CA ARG A 330 -3.35 15.71 -8.03
C ARG A 330 -3.57 15.74 -9.53
N GLN A 331 -2.97 14.80 -10.26
CA GLN A 331 -3.20 14.67 -11.70
C GLN A 331 -4.67 14.33 -12.00
N ALA A 332 -5.28 13.41 -11.24
CA ALA A 332 -6.68 13.06 -11.39
C ALA A 332 -7.61 14.26 -11.11
N ALA A 333 -7.32 15.06 -10.08
CA ALA A 333 -8.06 16.28 -9.77
C ALA A 333 -7.97 17.29 -10.93
N LEU A 334 -6.77 17.53 -11.47
CA LEU A 334 -6.56 18.43 -12.61
C LEU A 334 -7.32 17.95 -13.86
N SER A 335 -7.23 16.67 -14.21
CA SER A 335 -7.95 16.10 -15.35
C SER A 335 -9.47 16.22 -15.17
N THR A 336 -9.97 16.05 -13.94
CA THR A 336 -11.39 16.23 -13.61
C THR A 336 -11.82 17.69 -13.83
N LEU A 337 -11.03 18.65 -13.36
CA LEU A 337 -11.30 20.08 -13.54
C LEU A 337 -11.36 20.45 -15.02
N GLN A 338 -10.38 20.02 -15.82
CA GLN A 338 -10.34 20.30 -17.26
C GLN A 338 -11.56 19.77 -18.00
N TYR A 339 -12.04 18.58 -17.62
CA TYR A 339 -13.25 18.01 -18.19
C TYR A 339 -14.50 18.82 -17.85
N LEU A 340 -14.62 19.27 -16.60
CA LEU A 340 -15.76 20.06 -16.16
C LEU A 340 -15.73 21.48 -16.77
N GLU A 341 -14.56 22.07 -16.98
CA GLU A 341 -14.41 23.33 -17.73
C GLU A 341 -14.84 23.18 -19.20
N GLY A 342 -14.46 22.07 -19.83
CA GLY A 342 -14.85 21.78 -21.22
C GLY A 342 -16.35 21.53 -21.43
N LYS A 343 -17.10 21.25 -20.35
CA LYS A 343 -18.57 21.16 -20.36
C LYS A 343 -19.28 22.51 -20.22
N SER A 344 -18.59 23.55 -19.74
CA SER A 344 -19.19 24.82 -19.29
C SER A 344 -19.36 25.89 -20.36
#